data_AF-A0A382RBM3-F1
#
_entry.id   AF-A0A382RBM3-F1
#
_cell.length_a   1.000
_cell.length_b   1.000
_cell.length_c   1.000
_cell.angle_alpha   90.00
_cell.angle_beta   90.00
_cell.angle_gamma   90.00
#
_symmetry.space_group_name_H-M   'P 1'
#
loop_
_entity.id
_entity.type
_entity.pdbx_description
1 polymer ?
#
loop_
_entity_poly.entity_id
_entity_poly.type
_entity_poly.pdbx_seq_one_letter_code
_entity_poly.pdbx_strand_id
1 'polypeptide(L)' 'VVKINPGGKLKGKVAIVTGASRGIGEAIALRYAQEGARVVVSARTIDDGDHVLAGGINDVVQRIVDAGGQAIAVRS' A
#
# COMPACT_ATOMS: atom_id res chain seq x y z
N VAL A 1 3.14 -11.56 8.31
CA VAL A 1 3.05 -11.67 6.83
C VAL A 1 1.67 -11.21 6.41
N VAL A 2 1.58 -10.27 5.47
CA VAL A 2 0.31 -9.79 4.90
C VAL A 2 -0.30 -10.96 4.13
N LYS A 3 -1.56 -11.33 4.42
CA LYS A 3 -2.26 -12.43 3.72
C LYS A 3 -3.44 -11.84 2.94
N ILE A 4 -3.43 -12.00 1.62
CA ILE A 4 -4.46 -11.47 0.74
C ILE A 4 -5.68 -12.42 0.73
N ASN A 5 -6.88 -11.86 0.89
CA ASN A 5 -8.15 -12.54 0.67
C ASN A 5 -8.79 -12.01 -0.63
N PRO A 6 -8.68 -12.74 -1.76
CA PRO A 6 -9.27 -12.33 -3.03
C PRO A 6 -10.81 -12.26 -3.02
N GLY A 7 -11.45 -12.87 -2.01
CA GLY A 7 -12.88 -12.82 -1.74
C GLY A 7 -13.30 -11.77 -0.70
N GLY A 8 -12.37 -10.92 -0.27
CA GLY A 8 -12.60 -9.94 0.80
C GLY A 8 -13.61 -8.84 0.45
N LYS A 9 -13.92 -7.99 1.43
CA LYS A 9 -14.99 -6.98 1.31
C LYS A 9 -14.76 -5.97 0.18
N LEU A 10 -13.51 -5.77 -0.24
CA LEU A 10 -13.12 -4.81 -1.27
C LEU A 10 -12.77 -5.48 -2.60
N LYS A 11 -13.13 -6.75 -2.79
CA LYS A 11 -12.90 -7.49 -4.03
C LYS A 11 -13.30 -6.67 -5.26
N GLY A 12 -12.35 -6.53 -6.18
CA GLY A 12 -12.54 -5.88 -7.48
C GLY A 12 -12.53 -4.35 -7.44
N LYS A 13 -12.50 -3.73 -6.25
CA LYS A 13 -12.42 -2.28 -6.09
C LYS A 13 -10.98 -1.78 -6.29
N VAL A 14 -10.87 -0.49 -6.61
CA VAL A 14 -9.62 0.25 -6.62
C VAL A 14 -9.67 1.24 -5.47
N ALA A 15 -8.62 1.27 -4.64
CA ALA A 15 -8.53 2.18 -3.51
C ALA A 15 -7.27 3.06 -3.64
N ILE A 16 -7.45 4.37 -3.52
CA ILE A 16 -6.33 5.33 -3.48
C ILE A 16 -6.11 5.71 -2.03
N VAL A 17 -4.89 5.49 -1.53
CA VAL A 17 -4.52 5.82 -0.15
C VAL A 17 -3.43 6.88 -0.18
N THR A 18 -3.74 8.06 0.35
CA THR A 18 -2.81 9.19 0.46
C THR A 18 -2.07 9.15 1.80
N GLY A 19 -0.88 9.77 1.87
CA GLY A 19 -0.03 9.68 3.06
C GLY A 19 0.42 8.25 3.37
N ALA A 20 0.49 7.40 2.34
CA ALA A 20 0.63 5.96 2.50
C ALA A 20 2.08 5.46 2.64
N SER A 21 3.07 6.35 2.76
CA SER A 21 4.49 5.97 2.89
C SER A 21 4.85 5.35 4.24
N ARG A 22 4.01 5.51 5.27
CA ARG A 22 4.22 4.99 6.64
C ARG A 22 2.96 5.09 7.50
N GLY A 23 3.01 4.50 8.69
CA GLY A 23 2.02 4.71 9.75
C GLY A 23 0.61 4.26 9.38
N ILE A 24 -0.41 5.09 9.67
CA ILE A 24 -1.81 4.74 9.44
C ILE A 24 -2.12 4.59 7.94
N GLY A 25 -1.56 5.45 7.08
CA GLY A 25 -1.79 5.37 5.64
C GLY A 25 -1.28 4.05 5.06
N GLU A 26 -0.08 3.63 5.47
CA GLU A 26 0.45 2.30 5.15
C GLU A 26 -0.47 1.19 5.67
N ALA A 27 -0.86 1.23 6.94
CA ALA A 27 -1.71 0.19 7.54
C ALA A 27 -3.07 0.06 6.81
N ILE A 28 -3.64 1.17 6.35
CA ILE A 28 -4.86 1.20 5.54
C ILE A 28 -4.60 0.58 4.16
N ALA A 29 -3.52 0.95 3.48
CA ALA A 29 -3.15 0.39 2.18
C ALA A 29 -2.99 -1.14 2.25
N LEU A 30 -2.27 -1.63 3.26
CA LEU A 30 -2.10 -3.06 3.51
C LEU A 30 -3.45 -3.74 3.81
N ARG A 31 -4.29 -3.14 4.67
CA ARG A 31 -5.59 -3.72 5.01
C ARG A 31 -6.52 -3.77 3.79
N TYR A 32 -6.51 -2.74 2.94
CA TYR A 32 -7.34 -2.74 1.74
C TYR A 32 -6.90 -3.80 0.73
N ALA A 33 -5.58 -3.98 0.55
CA ALA A 33 -5.04 -5.07 -0.24
C ALA A 33 -5.46 -6.45 0.33
N GLN A 34 -5.38 -6.63 1.66
CA GLN A 34 -5.85 -7.86 2.32
C GLN A 34 -7.32 -8.18 2.03
N GLU A 35 -8.17 -7.16 1.85
CA GLU A 35 -9.58 -7.31 1.52
C GLU A 35 -9.85 -7.43 0.00
N GLY A 36 -8.81 -7.61 -0.82
CA GLY A 36 -8.92 -7.89 -2.27
C GLY A 36 -9.00 -6.65 -3.16
N ALA A 37 -8.66 -5.46 -2.63
CA ALA A 37 -8.58 -4.24 -3.43
C ALA A 37 -7.29 -4.17 -4.26
N ARG A 38 -7.35 -3.47 -5.39
CA ARG A 38 -6.18 -2.93 -6.10
C ARG A 38 -5.83 -1.57 -5.49
N VAL A 39 -4.60 -1.37 -5.05
CA VAL A 39 -4.24 -0.22 -4.21
C VAL A 39 -3.30 0.76 -4.93
N VAL A 40 -3.65 2.04 -4.94
CA VAL A 40 -2.72 3.13 -5.30
C VAL A 40 -2.14 3.67 -4.00
N VAL A 41 -0.83 3.52 -3.83
CA VAL A 41 -0.08 4.00 -2.67
C VAL A 41 0.52 5.36 -3.01
N SER A 42 0.06 6.43 -2.35
CA SER A 42 0.45 7.78 -2.70
C SER A 42 0.98 8.59 -1.51
N ALA A 43 2.17 9.16 -1.68
CA ALA A 43 2.81 10.09 -0.76
C ALA A 43 4.00 10.79 -1.43
N ARG A 44 4.65 11.70 -0.69
CA ARG A 44 5.85 12.43 -1.15
C ARG A 44 7.14 11.62 -1.10
N THR A 45 7.28 10.75 -0.10
CA THR A 45 8.48 9.93 0.14
C THR A 45 8.41 8.67 -0.73
N ILE A 46 9.36 8.51 -1.65
CA ILE A 46 9.36 7.41 -2.63
C ILE A 46 10.01 6.18 -2.02
N ASP A 47 11.25 6.34 -1.58
CA ASP A 47 12.09 5.29 -1.02
C ASP A 47 12.47 5.57 0.44
N ASP A 48 12.97 4.54 1.12
CA ASP A 48 13.48 4.74 2.48
C ASP A 48 14.73 5.63 2.45
N GLY A 49 14.86 6.54 3.43
CA GLY A 49 15.91 7.55 3.47
C GLY A 49 15.61 8.87 2.75
N ASP A 50 14.57 8.95 1.92
CA ASP A 50 14.11 10.21 1.29
C ASP A 50 13.53 11.24 2.30
N HIS A 51 13.31 10.81 3.55
CA HIS A 51 12.78 11.62 4.63
C HIS A 51 13.42 11.21 5.95
N VAL A 52 13.42 12.10 6.95
CA VAL A 52 13.93 11.80 8.32
C VAL A 52 13.17 10.68 9.03
N LEU A 53 12.04 10.24 8.48
CA LEU A 53 11.24 9.16 9.02
C LEU A 53 11.30 8.01 8.03
N ALA A 54 11.46 6.79 8.56
CA ALA A 54 11.60 5.59 7.75
C ALA A 54 10.37 5.30 6.89
N GLY A 55 10.60 4.55 5.81
CA GLY A 55 9.57 4.04 4.90
C GLY A 55 9.30 4.95 3.71
N GLY A 56 8.84 4.33 2.64
CA GLY A 56 8.52 4.95 1.36
C GLY A 56 7.40 4.18 0.67
N ILE A 57 6.73 4.82 -0.31
CA ILE A 57 5.62 4.17 -1.02
C ILE A 57 6.05 2.91 -1.80
N ASN A 58 7.31 2.83 -2.25
CA ASN A 58 7.82 1.64 -2.94
C ASN A 58 7.88 0.41 -2.02
N ASP A 59 8.32 0.59 -0.78
CA ASP A 59 8.34 -0.49 0.22
C ASP A 59 6.92 -1.00 0.52
N VAL A 60 5.95 -0.09 0.66
CA VAL A 60 4.53 -0.48 0.87
C VAL A 60 3.97 -1.25 -0.33
N VAL A 61 4.28 -0.81 -1.56
CA VAL A 61 3.89 -1.55 -2.78
C VAL A 61 4.52 -2.94 -2.79
N GLN A 62 5.83 -3.05 -2.51
CA GLN A 62 6.53 -4.33 -2.48
C GLN A 62 5.89 -5.28 -1.47
N ARG A 63 5.57 -4.79 -0.26
CA ARG A 63 4.89 -5.58 0.77
C ARG A 63 3.49 -6.07 0.35
N ILE A 64 2.77 -5.31 -0.47
CA ILE A 64 1.49 -5.76 -1.05
C ILE A 64 1.71 -6.81 -2.15
N VAL A 65 2.68 -6.59 -3.03
CA VAL A 65 2.99 -7.49 -4.15
C VAL A 65 3.53 -8.83 -3.64
N ASP A 66 4.44 -8.82 -2.67
CA ASP A 66 4.99 -10.02 -2.02
C ASP A 66 3.90 -10.86 -1.34
N ALA A 67 2.83 -10.21 -0.90
CA ALA A 67 1.67 -10.87 -0.32
C ALA A 67 0.71 -11.48 -1.37
N GLY A 68 0.97 -11.27 -2.67
CA GLY A 68 0.11 -11.67 -3.79
C GLY A 68 -0.98 -10.66 -4.14
N GLY A 69 -0.87 -9.42 -3.64
CA GLY A 69 -1.80 -8.34 -3.93
C GLY A 69 -1.39 -7.54 -5.17
N GLN A 70 -2.17 -6.51 -5.50
CA GLN A 70 -1.90 -5.60 -6.62
C GLN A 70 -1.81 -4.16 -6.10
N ALA A 71 -0.68 -3.51 -6.33
CA ALA A 71 -0.50 -2.11 -5.98
C ALA A 71 0.43 -1.36 -6.94
N ILE A 72 0.26 -0.04 -7.01
CA ILE A 72 1.17 0.88 -7.72
C ILE A 72 1.54 2.06 -6.81
N ALA A 73 2.73 2.61 -7.00
CA ALA A 73 3.20 3.81 -6.33
C ALA A 73 2.89 5.06 -7.18
N VAL A 74 2.41 6.13 -6.55
CA VAL A 74 2.19 7.44 -7.18
C VAL A 74 2.72 8.54 -6.28
N ARG A 75 3.75 9.26 -6.75
CA ARG A 75 4.27 10.43 -6.04
C ARG A 75 3.26 11.58 -6.11
N SER A 76 2.96 12.19 -4.97
CA SER A 76 2.11 13.39 -4.82
C SER A 76 2.89 14.52 -4.15
#